data_AF-A0A1J5BG48-F1
#
_entry.id   AF-A0A1J5BG48-F1
#
_cell.length_a   1.000
_cell.length_b   1.000
_cell.length_c   1.000
_cell.angle_alpha   90.00
_cell.angle_beta   90.00
_cell.angle_gamma   90.00
#
_symmetry.space_group_name_H-M   'P 1'
#
loop_
_entity.id
_entity.type
_entity.pdbx_description
1 polymer ?
#
loop_
_entity_poly.entity_id
_entity_poly.type
_entity_poly.pdbx_seq_one_letter_code
_entity_poly.pdbx_strand_id
1 'polypeptide(L)'
;MKKLLMIMAVAIITIFASCKKQEVFKQEDGKTSEDNRNVQAECDEAINDANNVVSYHGSSFGKSPNSVLAESKLTNGEVCGASIDTSLLKQGIITLNFDGTTVCNNRKRAGSIRLSIQGFTSGTRWEEPGAVLQIVYNDYKVTRASDGKSIKFNGMLNVTNVTGGNLILLYLGIAPNQTNLIHKVEGNNIQIVFDDTKTATWNINRQATYTKSMNGNTVVFTCTGEGIGTYNGINNLENWGTTREGDGFTSQVSEPVVWNTTCGAGAPVTGKLIMKIDSKEFELTITLGVDINGNPVTPAVNECPYGLKVSWKWKNDTGSKIYPYQ
;
A
#
# COMPACT_ATOMS: atom_id res chain seq x y z
N MET A 1 -27.10 -8.44 3.86
CA MET A 1 -26.20 -7.69 2.96
C MET A 1 -25.16 -6.95 3.80
N LYS A 2 -24.26 -7.68 4.49
CA LYS A 2 -23.44 -7.17 5.62
C LYS A 2 -21.95 -7.57 5.54
N LYS A 3 -21.43 -7.80 4.35
CA LYS A 3 -20.00 -8.05 4.10
C LYS A 3 -19.65 -7.42 2.75
N LEU A 4 -19.31 -6.14 2.73
CA LEU A 4 -18.75 -5.51 1.53
C LEU A 4 -17.66 -4.53 1.97
N LEU A 5 -16.57 -4.55 1.21
CA LEU A 5 -15.31 -3.83 1.39
C LEU A 5 -14.40 -4.32 2.51
N MET A 6 -13.66 -5.38 2.19
CA MET A 6 -12.29 -5.57 2.66
C MET A 6 -11.42 -5.48 1.40
N ILE A 7 -11.09 -4.25 0.97
CA ILE A 7 -10.05 -4.06 -0.04
C ILE A 7 -8.73 -4.25 0.71
N MET A 8 -8.20 -5.47 0.65
CA MET A 8 -6.97 -5.85 1.33
C MET A 8 -5.80 -5.06 0.76
N ALA A 9 -5.05 -4.36 1.61
CA ALA A 9 -3.65 -4.09 1.29
C ALA A 9 -2.97 -5.42 0.99
N VAL A 10 -2.03 -5.42 0.03
CA VAL A 10 -1.15 -6.56 -0.24
C VAL A 10 -0.22 -6.71 0.97
N ALA A 11 -0.74 -7.31 2.04
CA ALA A 11 0.00 -7.67 3.24
C ALA A 11 0.73 -8.98 2.93
N ILE A 12 1.97 -8.86 2.45
CA ILE A 12 2.89 -9.99 2.40
C ILE A 12 3.01 -10.53 3.84
N ILE A 13 2.51 -11.75 4.05
CA ILE A 13 2.45 -12.41 5.35
C ILE A 13 3.87 -12.52 5.92
N THR A 14 4.08 -11.92 7.09
CA THR A 14 5.32 -12.02 7.88
C THR A 14 5.38 -13.37 8.58
N ILE A 15 5.94 -14.39 7.92
CA ILE A 15 6.29 -15.67 8.56
C ILE A 15 7.79 -15.66 8.94
N PHE A 16 8.15 -14.83 9.92
CA PHE A 16 9.39 -14.99 10.69
C PHE A 16 9.08 -15.55 12.07
N ALA A 17 8.44 -16.72 12.11
CA ALA A 17 8.34 -17.50 13.34
C ALA A 17 9.23 -18.74 13.21
N SER A 18 10.39 -18.66 13.85
CA SER A 18 11.19 -19.78 14.35
C SER A 18 11.79 -20.75 13.33
N CYS A 19 13.04 -20.48 12.95
CA CYS A 19 14.03 -21.52 12.71
C CYS A 19 15.34 -21.05 13.35
N LYS A 20 16.02 -21.94 14.11
CA LYS A 20 17.27 -21.66 14.85
C LYS A 20 18.19 -20.77 14.01
N LYS A 21 18.57 -19.60 14.56
CA LYS A 21 19.56 -18.69 13.97
C LYS A 21 20.80 -19.51 13.57
N GLN A 22 20.99 -19.75 12.28
CA GLN A 22 22.30 -20.15 11.78
C GLN A 22 23.22 -18.95 11.97
N GLU A 23 24.39 -19.18 12.58
CA GLU A 23 25.33 -18.14 13.03
C GLU A 23 25.92 -17.25 11.92
N VAL A 24 25.55 -17.47 10.66
CA VAL A 24 26.07 -16.80 9.47
C VAL A 24 25.60 -15.33 9.38
N PHE A 25 24.47 -14.99 10.02
CA PHE A 25 23.87 -13.65 9.92
C PHE A 25 23.90 -12.91 11.26
N LYS A 26 25.07 -12.40 11.67
CA LYS A 26 25.21 -11.56 12.88
C LYS A 26 24.96 -10.07 12.64
N GLN A 27 24.97 -9.58 11.39
CA GLN A 27 24.89 -8.15 11.07
C GLN A 27 23.66 -7.73 10.24
N GLU A 28 23.01 -8.65 9.52
CA GLU A 28 21.75 -8.39 8.80
C GLU A 28 20.86 -9.62 8.86
N ASP A 29 19.62 -9.44 9.34
CA ASP A 29 18.65 -10.51 9.60
C ASP A 29 17.36 -10.34 8.77
N GLY A 30 17.34 -9.42 7.81
CA GLY A 30 16.18 -9.12 6.97
C GLY A 30 15.16 -8.20 7.64
N LYS A 31 15.46 -7.65 8.83
CA LYS A 31 14.58 -6.74 9.56
C LYS A 31 14.15 -5.55 8.73
N THR A 32 15.07 -4.95 7.97
CA THR A 32 14.76 -3.79 7.11
C THR A 32 13.73 -4.14 6.04
N SER A 33 13.80 -5.36 5.50
CA SER A 33 12.83 -5.84 4.51
C SER A 33 11.46 -6.05 5.12
N GLU A 34 11.41 -6.66 6.30
CA GLU A 34 10.16 -6.79 7.07
C GLU A 34 9.57 -5.40 7.37
N ASP A 35 10.40 -4.46 7.81
CA ASP A 35 9.99 -3.11 8.16
C ASP A 35 9.42 -2.35 6.97
N ASN A 36 10.11 -2.39 5.84
CA ASN A 36 9.63 -1.72 4.64
C ASN A 36 8.29 -2.30 4.18
N ARG A 37 8.11 -3.63 4.25
CA ARG A 37 6.82 -4.25 3.92
C ARG A 37 5.71 -3.84 4.89
N ASN A 38 6.01 -3.80 6.19
CA ASN A 38 5.03 -3.40 7.19
C ASN A 38 4.65 -1.91 7.04
N VAL A 39 5.63 -1.02 6.84
CA VAL A 39 5.40 0.41 6.59
C VAL A 39 4.53 0.60 5.34
N GLN A 40 4.83 -0.13 4.27
CA GLN A 40 4.07 -0.07 3.03
C GLN A 40 2.64 -0.57 3.21
N ALA A 41 2.45 -1.71 3.90
CA ALA A 41 1.12 -2.25 4.16
C ALA A 41 0.25 -1.27 4.97
N GLU A 42 0.79 -0.66 6.02
CA GLU A 42 0.03 0.30 6.83
C GLU A 42 -0.23 1.64 6.09
N CYS A 43 0.66 2.03 5.18
CA CYS A 43 0.44 3.15 4.26
C CYS A 43 -0.68 2.84 3.26
N ASP A 44 -0.70 1.64 2.69
CA ASP A 44 -1.73 1.20 1.75
C ASP A 44 -3.11 1.10 2.41
N GLU A 45 -3.17 0.61 3.66
CA GLU A 45 -4.41 0.61 4.45
C GLU A 45 -4.92 2.05 4.71
N ALA A 46 -4.03 2.99 5.03
CA ALA A 46 -4.41 4.40 5.20
C ALA A 46 -4.92 5.05 3.90
N ILE A 47 -4.29 4.75 2.75
CA ILE A 47 -4.74 5.21 1.43
C ILE A 47 -6.09 4.58 1.07
N ASN A 48 -6.30 3.32 1.43
CA ASN A 48 -7.58 2.63 1.22
C ASN A 48 -8.70 3.27 2.03
N ASP A 49 -8.47 3.53 3.33
CA ASP A 49 -9.40 4.29 4.17
C ASP A 49 -9.69 5.67 3.57
N ALA A 50 -8.65 6.39 3.13
CA ALA A 50 -8.80 7.68 2.50
C ALA A 50 -9.66 7.61 1.23
N ASN A 51 -9.38 6.66 0.33
CA ASN A 51 -10.14 6.43 -0.90
C ASN A 51 -11.60 6.09 -0.62
N ASN A 52 -11.87 5.25 0.37
CA ASN A 52 -13.22 4.93 0.80
C ASN A 52 -13.93 6.21 1.26
N VAL A 53 -13.32 6.93 2.20
CA VAL A 53 -13.91 8.15 2.78
C VAL A 53 -14.23 9.19 1.73
N VAL A 54 -13.29 9.53 0.85
CA VAL A 54 -13.53 10.53 -0.20
C VAL A 54 -14.54 10.08 -1.26
N SER A 55 -14.64 8.77 -1.52
CA SER A 55 -15.59 8.22 -2.50
C SER A 55 -17.04 8.26 -2.02
N TYR A 56 -17.27 8.04 -0.73
CA TYR A 56 -18.63 8.01 -0.19
C TYR A 56 -19.19 9.41 0.13
N HIS A 57 -18.36 10.39 0.49
CA HIS A 57 -18.77 11.80 0.70
C HIS A 57 -19.01 12.60 -0.61
N GLY A 58 -19.57 11.90 -1.60
CA GLY A 58 -19.54 12.26 -3.00
C GLY A 58 -19.91 13.69 -3.35
N SER A 59 -21.10 14.21 -3.02
CA SER A 59 -21.52 15.55 -3.47
C SER A 59 -20.68 16.70 -2.88
N SER A 60 -19.93 16.45 -1.82
CA SER A 60 -19.19 17.46 -1.05
C SER A 60 -17.67 17.30 -1.08
N PHE A 61 -17.14 16.25 -1.72
CA PHE A 61 -15.70 15.98 -1.77
C PHE A 61 -15.26 15.28 -3.07
N GLY A 62 -16.02 14.29 -3.53
CA GLY A 62 -15.53 13.31 -4.51
C GLY A 62 -16.21 13.30 -5.88
N LYS A 63 -17.48 13.72 -6.00
CA LYS A 63 -18.27 13.52 -7.20
C LYS A 63 -18.11 14.67 -8.19
N SER A 64 -17.81 14.29 -9.43
CA SER A 64 -18.17 15.12 -10.57
C SER A 64 -19.70 15.27 -10.63
N PRO A 65 -20.25 16.37 -11.18
CA PRO A 65 -21.69 16.52 -11.43
C PRO A 65 -22.35 15.35 -12.18
N ASN A 66 -21.56 14.50 -12.84
CA ASN A 66 -21.98 13.34 -13.61
C ASN A 66 -21.88 11.98 -12.86
N SER A 67 -21.59 11.97 -11.55
CA SER A 67 -21.42 10.71 -10.79
C SER A 67 -22.73 9.95 -10.58
N VAL A 68 -22.68 8.62 -10.73
CA VAL A 68 -23.85 7.72 -10.74
C VAL A 68 -24.25 7.21 -9.35
N LEU A 69 -23.45 7.47 -8.30
CA LEU A 69 -23.79 7.01 -6.95
C LEU A 69 -24.78 7.97 -6.28
N ALA A 70 -25.72 7.45 -5.49
CA ALA A 70 -26.48 8.26 -4.55
C ALA A 70 -25.55 8.82 -3.45
N GLU A 71 -25.90 9.95 -2.84
CA GLU A 71 -25.16 10.48 -1.69
C GLU A 71 -25.39 9.57 -0.48
N SER A 72 -24.32 8.96 0.04
CA SER A 72 -24.34 8.28 1.32
C SER A 72 -23.31 8.93 2.23
N LYS A 73 -23.75 9.61 3.28
CA LYS A 73 -22.82 10.06 4.33
C LYS A 73 -22.29 8.80 5.01
N LEU A 74 -20.97 8.61 4.99
CA LEU A 74 -20.38 7.65 5.90
C LEU A 74 -20.72 8.06 7.34
N THR A 75 -21.05 7.09 8.16
CA THR A 75 -21.31 7.26 9.59
C THR A 75 -20.18 6.63 10.39
N ASN A 76 -20.07 6.99 11.67
CA ASN A 76 -19.06 6.42 12.56
C ASN A 76 -19.13 4.87 12.53
N GLY A 77 -17.99 4.22 12.26
CA GLY A 77 -17.87 2.75 12.24
C GLY A 77 -17.44 2.13 10.90
N GLU A 78 -17.41 2.89 9.80
CA GLU A 78 -16.97 2.37 8.48
C GLU A 78 -15.46 2.34 8.32
N VAL A 79 -14.74 3.32 8.86
CA VAL A 79 -13.30 3.20 9.14
C VAL A 79 -13.16 2.67 10.56
N CYS A 80 -12.76 1.41 10.69
CA CYS A 80 -12.79 0.72 11.98
C CYS A 80 -11.91 1.39 13.04
N GLY A 81 -12.47 1.71 14.21
CA GLY A 81 -11.76 2.41 15.28
C GLY A 81 -11.49 3.89 15.02
N ALA A 82 -12.14 4.49 14.00
CA ALA A 82 -12.06 5.92 13.72
C ALA A 82 -13.43 6.60 13.86
N SER A 83 -13.39 7.83 14.34
CA SER A 83 -14.46 8.81 14.13
C SER A 83 -14.13 9.70 12.93
N ILE A 84 -15.14 10.03 12.13
CA ILE A 84 -14.96 10.85 10.92
C ILE A 84 -15.45 12.27 11.21
N ASP A 85 -14.52 13.23 11.25
CA ASP A 85 -14.82 14.65 11.39
C ASP A 85 -14.96 15.31 10.02
N THR A 86 -16.18 15.72 9.71
CA THR A 86 -16.55 16.42 8.48
C THR A 86 -16.89 17.90 8.71
N SER A 87 -16.51 18.49 9.86
CA SER A 87 -16.80 19.91 10.17
C SER A 87 -16.24 20.87 9.10
N LEU A 88 -15.10 20.52 8.50
CA LEU A 88 -14.41 21.32 7.48
C LEU A 88 -14.65 20.82 6.04
N LEU A 89 -15.70 20.04 5.81
CA LEU A 89 -16.00 19.46 4.50
C LEU A 89 -16.15 20.53 3.40
N LYS A 90 -16.73 21.70 3.73
CA LYS A 90 -16.85 22.84 2.82
C LYS A 90 -15.52 23.46 2.39
N GLN A 91 -14.44 23.16 3.11
CA GLN A 91 -13.08 23.57 2.78
C GLN A 91 -12.30 22.45 2.09
N GLY A 92 -12.95 21.32 1.79
CA GLY A 92 -12.28 20.17 1.21
C GLY A 92 -11.37 19.47 2.21
N ILE A 93 -11.75 19.44 3.50
CA ILE A 93 -11.04 18.71 4.55
C ILE A 93 -11.95 17.70 5.25
N ILE A 94 -11.43 16.49 5.47
CA ILE A 94 -11.99 15.45 6.35
C ILE A 94 -10.88 14.98 7.30
N THR A 95 -11.19 14.77 8.59
CA THR A 95 -10.21 14.23 9.54
C THR A 95 -10.70 12.91 10.13
N LEU A 96 -9.85 11.89 10.08
CA LEU A 96 -10.06 10.59 10.72
C LEU A 96 -9.34 10.61 12.07
N ASN A 97 -10.09 10.49 13.16
CA ASN A 97 -9.52 10.43 14.52
C ASN A 97 -9.65 9.02 15.06
N PHE A 98 -8.52 8.36 15.32
CA PHE A 98 -8.47 6.98 15.77
C PHE A 98 -8.37 6.88 17.30
N ASP A 99 -9.14 5.97 17.89
CA ASP A 99 -9.38 5.92 19.34
C ASP A 99 -8.27 5.25 20.18
N GLY A 100 -7.36 4.51 19.55
CA GLY A 100 -6.28 3.76 20.20
C GLY A 100 -6.69 2.49 20.95
N THR A 101 -7.98 2.15 20.95
CA THR A 101 -8.56 1.09 21.79
C THR A 101 -9.27 0.00 20.98
N THR A 102 -9.94 0.37 19.88
CA THR A 102 -10.67 -0.58 19.03
C THR A 102 -9.70 -1.45 18.24
N VAL A 103 -9.88 -2.77 18.33
CA VAL A 103 -9.08 -3.77 17.60
C VAL A 103 -9.81 -4.17 16.32
N CYS A 104 -9.16 -3.95 15.17
CA CYS A 104 -9.69 -4.24 13.84
C CYS A 104 -8.65 -5.08 13.09
N ASN A 105 -8.95 -6.33 12.75
CA ASN A 105 -8.04 -7.20 11.98
C ASN A 105 -6.61 -7.21 12.54
N ASN A 106 -6.48 -7.46 13.84
CA ASN A 106 -5.20 -7.45 14.57
C ASN A 106 -4.51 -6.07 14.65
N ARG A 107 -5.21 -4.95 14.41
CA ARG A 107 -4.68 -3.58 14.49
C ARG A 107 -5.45 -2.74 15.50
N LYS A 108 -4.73 -2.05 16.38
CA LYS A 108 -5.23 -0.91 17.17
C LYS A 108 -4.63 0.36 16.59
N ARG A 109 -5.46 1.33 16.24
CA ARG A 109 -5.03 2.56 15.57
C ARG A 109 -5.25 3.76 16.47
N ALA A 110 -4.30 4.68 16.54
CA ALA A 110 -4.38 5.91 17.34
C ALA A 110 -3.85 7.11 16.54
N GLY A 111 -4.11 8.33 17.04
CA GLY A 111 -3.72 9.58 16.37
C GLY A 111 -4.75 10.01 15.34
N SER A 112 -4.32 10.79 14.33
CA SER A 112 -5.22 11.25 13.29
C SER A 112 -4.61 11.25 11.89
N ILE A 113 -5.49 11.15 10.90
CA ILE A 113 -5.18 11.36 9.49
C ILE A 113 -6.07 12.49 8.98
N ARG A 114 -5.46 13.56 8.47
CA ARG A 114 -6.18 14.66 7.81
C ARG A 114 -6.10 14.49 6.30
N LEU A 115 -7.27 14.47 5.66
CA LEU A 115 -7.44 14.36 4.22
C LEU A 115 -7.84 15.72 3.66
N SER A 116 -7.19 16.17 2.60
CA SER A 116 -7.60 17.39 1.89
C SER A 116 -7.35 17.35 0.39
N ILE A 117 -8.28 17.88 -0.40
CA ILE A 117 -8.14 17.98 -1.86
C ILE A 117 -7.51 19.33 -2.22
N GLN A 118 -6.38 19.30 -2.94
CA GLN A 118 -5.78 20.52 -3.48
C GLN A 118 -6.71 21.18 -4.50
N GLY A 119 -6.89 22.49 -4.42
CA GLY A 119 -7.77 23.24 -5.33
C GLY A 119 -9.27 23.06 -5.08
N PHE A 120 -9.68 22.42 -3.98
CA PHE A 120 -11.10 22.13 -3.70
C PHE A 120 -12.02 23.35 -3.78
N THR A 121 -11.60 24.48 -3.18
CA THR A 121 -12.38 25.74 -3.18
C THR A 121 -12.47 26.39 -4.56
N SER A 122 -11.56 26.03 -5.46
CA SER A 122 -11.56 26.45 -6.86
C SER A 122 -12.36 25.50 -7.76
N GLY A 123 -13.00 24.48 -7.20
CA GLY A 123 -13.87 23.55 -7.91
C GLY A 123 -13.32 22.14 -8.07
N THR A 124 -12.05 21.88 -7.74
CA THR A 124 -11.44 20.55 -7.93
C THR A 124 -12.16 19.47 -7.14
N ARG A 125 -12.38 18.31 -7.78
CA ARG A 125 -13.00 17.12 -7.16
C ARG A 125 -12.12 15.89 -7.34
N TRP A 126 -12.20 14.94 -6.41
CA TRP A 126 -11.32 13.76 -6.41
C TRP A 126 -11.42 12.91 -7.69
N GLU A 127 -12.61 12.80 -8.28
CA GLU A 127 -12.82 12.06 -9.53
C GLU A 127 -12.22 12.74 -10.77
N GLU A 128 -11.74 13.98 -10.67
CA GLU A 128 -11.17 14.69 -11.81
C GLU A 128 -9.73 14.24 -12.11
N PRO A 129 -9.36 14.09 -13.39
CA PRO A 129 -7.97 13.84 -13.76
C PRO A 129 -7.04 14.94 -13.24
N GLY A 130 -5.93 14.53 -12.64
CA GLY A 130 -4.94 15.41 -12.02
C GLY A 130 -5.29 15.87 -10.59
N ALA A 131 -6.45 15.49 -10.03
CA ALA A 131 -6.78 15.85 -8.65
C ALA A 131 -5.78 15.24 -7.66
N VAL A 132 -5.38 16.03 -6.65
CA VAL A 132 -4.41 15.60 -5.63
C VAL A 132 -5.08 15.57 -4.26
N LEU A 133 -5.14 14.38 -3.67
CA LEU A 133 -5.52 14.14 -2.30
C LEU A 133 -4.28 14.15 -1.42
N GLN A 134 -4.21 15.13 -0.52
CA GLN A 134 -3.19 15.21 0.50
C GLN A 134 -3.64 14.46 1.75
N ILE A 135 -2.77 13.57 2.24
CA ILE A 135 -2.94 12.76 3.44
C ILE A 135 -1.86 13.19 4.43
N VAL A 136 -2.25 13.81 5.53
CA VAL A 136 -1.34 14.24 6.61
C VAL A 136 -1.51 13.30 7.80
N TYR A 137 -0.43 12.61 8.15
CA TYR A 137 -0.34 11.75 9.33
C TYR A 137 0.08 12.60 10.54
N ASN A 138 -0.76 12.64 11.57
CA ASN A 138 -0.45 13.28 12.85
C ASN A 138 -0.49 12.22 13.96
N ASP A 139 0.70 11.76 14.34
CA ASP A 139 0.92 10.66 15.28
C ASP A 139 0.07 9.42 14.95
N TYR A 140 -0.15 9.15 13.66
CA TYR A 140 -0.93 8.00 13.23
C TYR A 140 -0.18 6.72 13.56
N LYS A 141 -0.62 6.04 14.61
CA LYS A 141 0.05 4.86 15.16
C LYS A 141 -0.79 3.62 14.94
N VAL A 142 -0.19 2.60 14.36
CA VAL A 142 -0.76 1.25 14.27
C VAL A 142 0.00 0.34 15.23
N THR A 143 -0.73 -0.32 16.13
CA THR A 143 -0.21 -1.32 17.06
C THR A 143 -0.83 -2.67 16.75
N ARG A 144 0.01 -3.68 16.52
CA ARG A 144 -0.44 -5.04 16.26
C ARG A 144 -0.95 -5.66 17.57
N ALA A 145 -2.19 -6.15 17.58
CA ALA A 145 -2.82 -6.65 18.80
C ALA A 145 -2.19 -7.97 19.29
N SER A 146 -1.64 -8.78 18.38
CA SER A 146 -1.08 -10.10 18.67
C SER A 146 0.23 -10.08 19.44
N ASP A 147 1.05 -9.03 19.28
CA ASP A 147 2.37 -8.96 19.92
C ASP A 147 2.78 -7.56 20.41
N GLY A 148 1.90 -6.55 20.26
CA GLY A 148 2.13 -5.20 20.76
C GLY A 148 3.14 -4.37 19.97
N LYS A 149 3.74 -4.90 18.89
CA LYS A 149 4.64 -4.13 18.04
C LYS A 149 3.89 -2.99 17.36
N SER A 150 4.55 -1.86 17.16
CA SER A 150 3.89 -0.68 16.59
C SER A 150 4.73 0.07 15.57
N ILE A 151 4.03 0.77 14.67
CA ILE A 151 4.57 1.67 13.68
C ILE A 151 3.77 2.95 13.75
N LYS A 152 4.43 4.09 13.90
CA LYS A 152 3.82 5.41 13.92
C LYS A 152 4.32 6.26 12.77
N PHE A 153 3.41 6.90 12.06
CA PHE A 153 3.66 7.77 10.92
C PHE A 153 3.47 9.23 11.33
N ASN A 154 4.42 10.07 10.90
CA ASN A 154 4.31 11.52 10.94
C ASN A 154 4.82 12.09 9.61
N GLY A 155 4.03 12.93 8.96
CA GLY A 155 4.41 13.52 7.68
C GLY A 155 3.23 13.59 6.70
N MET A 156 3.57 13.79 5.43
CA MET A 156 2.60 14.04 4.38
C MET A 156 2.82 13.11 3.20
N LEU A 157 1.71 12.62 2.66
CA LEU A 157 1.63 11.81 1.47
C LEU A 157 0.63 12.46 0.51
N ASN A 158 0.97 12.55 -0.76
CA ASN A 158 0.08 13.00 -1.82
C ASN A 158 -0.33 11.80 -2.68
N VAL A 159 -1.62 11.67 -2.94
CA VAL A 159 -2.18 10.71 -3.88
C VAL A 159 -2.81 11.49 -5.03
N THR A 160 -2.27 11.33 -6.23
CA THR A 160 -2.77 11.98 -7.44
C THR A 160 -3.64 11.01 -8.23
N ASN A 161 -4.87 11.40 -8.54
CA ASN A 161 -5.75 10.69 -9.46
C ASN A 161 -5.38 11.08 -10.90
N VAL A 162 -4.48 10.33 -11.54
CA VAL A 162 -3.85 10.73 -12.81
C VAL A 162 -4.85 10.71 -13.97
N THR A 163 -5.65 9.66 -14.09
CA THR A 163 -6.61 9.48 -15.20
C THR A 163 -8.00 10.00 -14.88
N GLY A 164 -8.27 10.34 -13.62
CA GLY A 164 -9.62 10.60 -13.13
C GLY A 164 -10.42 9.32 -12.96
N GLY A 165 -11.65 9.47 -12.46
CA GLY A 165 -12.56 8.40 -12.13
C GLY A 165 -12.49 7.97 -10.67
N ASN A 166 -13.17 6.87 -10.35
CA ASN A 166 -13.30 6.39 -8.98
C ASN A 166 -12.98 4.88 -8.89
N LEU A 167 -12.19 4.49 -7.89
CA LEU A 167 -11.77 3.10 -7.70
C LEU A 167 -12.95 2.15 -7.45
N ILE A 168 -13.92 2.57 -6.63
CA ILE A 168 -15.12 1.78 -6.32
C ILE A 168 -15.98 1.62 -7.58
N LEU A 169 -16.12 2.68 -8.38
CA LEU A 169 -16.89 2.62 -9.63
C LEU A 169 -16.27 1.69 -10.67
N LEU A 170 -14.95 1.73 -10.81
CA LEU A 170 -14.20 0.81 -11.67
C LEU A 170 -14.38 -0.63 -11.19
N TYR A 171 -14.18 -0.89 -9.90
CA TYR A 171 -14.29 -2.21 -9.30
C TYR A 171 -15.70 -2.81 -9.45
N LEU A 172 -16.75 -2.03 -9.13
CA LEU A 172 -18.14 -2.48 -9.26
C LEU A 172 -18.65 -2.52 -10.70
N GLY A 173 -17.90 -1.95 -11.66
CA GLY A 173 -18.31 -1.92 -13.05
C GLY A 173 -19.49 -1.00 -13.36
N ILE A 174 -19.73 0.00 -12.50
CA ILE A 174 -20.86 0.92 -12.61
C ILE A 174 -20.50 2.13 -13.49
N ALA A 175 -19.21 2.39 -13.72
CA ALA A 175 -18.74 3.39 -14.67
C ALA A 175 -18.44 2.73 -16.03
N PRO A 176 -19.37 2.69 -17.00
CA PRO A 176 -19.22 1.93 -18.24
C PRO A 176 -18.06 2.41 -19.12
N ASN A 177 -17.64 3.67 -18.97
CA ASN A 177 -16.55 4.26 -19.76
C ASN A 177 -15.20 4.26 -19.04
N GLN A 178 -15.14 3.83 -17.77
CA GLN A 178 -13.89 3.77 -17.01
C GLN A 178 -13.30 2.35 -17.12
N THR A 179 -12.26 2.20 -17.93
CA THR A 179 -11.56 0.92 -18.13
C THR A 179 -10.23 0.84 -17.39
N ASN A 180 -9.67 2.00 -17.05
CA ASN A 180 -8.47 2.12 -16.23
C ASN A 180 -8.62 3.22 -15.17
N LEU A 181 -7.77 3.17 -14.16
CA LEU A 181 -7.57 4.20 -13.15
C LEU A 181 -6.10 4.19 -12.74
N ILE A 182 -5.43 5.33 -12.80
CA ILE A 182 -4.02 5.44 -12.38
C ILE A 182 -3.95 6.36 -11.16
N HIS A 183 -3.41 5.84 -10.07
CA HIS A 183 -3.06 6.62 -8.89
C HIS A 183 -1.56 6.70 -8.73
N LYS A 184 -1.04 7.90 -8.51
CA LYS A 184 0.36 8.16 -8.17
C LYS A 184 0.45 8.53 -6.69
N VAL A 185 1.37 7.93 -5.96
CA VAL A 185 1.56 8.11 -4.51
C VAL A 185 2.96 8.63 -4.26
N GLU A 186 3.07 9.80 -3.63
CA GLU A 186 4.32 10.49 -3.39
C GLU A 186 4.39 11.02 -1.96
N GLY A 187 5.46 10.70 -1.25
CA GLY A 187 5.73 11.18 0.10
C GLY A 187 7.22 11.34 0.30
N ASN A 188 7.62 12.44 0.94
CA ASN A 188 9.02 12.76 1.18
C ASN A 188 9.25 12.93 2.67
N ASN A 189 10.35 12.37 3.18
CA ASN A 189 10.77 12.47 4.56
C ASN A 189 9.66 12.14 5.59
N ILE A 190 8.85 11.11 5.32
CA ILE A 190 7.87 10.61 6.27
C ILE A 190 8.63 10.01 7.45
N GLN A 191 8.40 10.53 8.65
CA GLN A 191 8.98 10.02 9.87
C GLN A 191 8.22 8.77 10.32
N ILE A 192 8.96 7.69 10.52
CA ILE A 192 8.46 6.43 11.06
C ILE A 192 9.06 6.22 12.44
N VAL A 193 8.22 5.88 13.42
CA VAL A 193 8.66 5.44 14.75
C VAL A 193 8.23 4.00 14.97
N PHE A 194 9.20 3.12 15.16
CA PHE A 194 8.98 1.72 15.49
C PHE A 194 9.00 1.53 16.99
N ASP A 195 7.99 0.84 17.50
CA ASP A 195 7.91 0.39 18.89
C ASP A 195 8.16 1.55 19.88
N ASP A 196 7.62 2.74 19.54
CA ASP A 196 7.73 4.03 20.26
C ASP A 196 9.14 4.56 20.54
N THR A 197 10.19 3.92 20.03
CA THR A 197 11.56 4.16 20.47
C THR A 197 12.54 4.41 19.35
N LYS A 198 12.43 3.66 18.24
CA LYS A 198 13.38 3.75 17.13
C LYS A 198 12.80 4.57 15.99
N THR A 199 13.50 5.62 15.60
CA THR A 199 13.07 6.53 14.53
C THR A 199 13.76 6.22 13.23
N ALA A 200 13.06 6.49 12.13
CA ALA A 200 13.52 6.18 10.80
C ALA A 200 12.77 7.07 9.78
N THR A 201 13.26 7.16 8.54
CA THR A 201 12.70 8.10 7.53
C THR A 201 12.42 7.39 6.22
N TRP A 202 11.21 7.59 5.67
CA TRP A 202 10.76 6.99 4.42
C TRP A 202 10.41 8.05 3.39
N ASN A 203 10.89 7.86 2.17
CA ASN A 203 10.35 8.45 0.96
C ASN A 203 9.57 7.36 0.24
N ILE A 204 8.38 7.66 -0.25
CA ILE A 204 7.45 6.71 -0.88
C ILE A 204 7.09 7.27 -2.25
N ASN A 205 7.39 6.56 -3.33
CA ASN A 205 7.12 6.99 -4.69
C ASN A 205 6.62 5.81 -5.53
N ARG A 206 5.30 5.70 -5.68
CA ARG A 206 4.67 4.53 -6.31
C ARG A 206 3.60 4.95 -7.29
N GLN A 207 3.34 4.10 -8.27
CA GLN A 207 2.19 4.19 -9.15
C GLN A 207 1.41 2.88 -9.07
N ALA A 208 0.08 2.99 -8.97
CA ALA A 208 -0.84 1.87 -9.08
C ALA A 208 -1.75 2.11 -10.28
N THR A 209 -1.72 1.19 -11.23
CA THR A 209 -2.61 1.17 -12.39
C THR A 209 -3.64 0.08 -12.17
N TYR A 210 -4.90 0.48 -12.05
CA TYR A 210 -6.03 -0.42 -11.94
C TYR A 210 -6.68 -0.57 -13.30
N THR A 211 -6.95 -1.81 -13.70
CA THR A 211 -7.71 -2.10 -14.91
C THR A 211 -8.80 -3.11 -14.63
N LYS A 212 -9.84 -3.05 -15.45
CA LYS A 212 -10.90 -4.04 -15.48
C LYS A 212 -10.92 -4.68 -16.87
N SER A 213 -10.88 -6.00 -16.92
CA SER A 213 -11.06 -6.78 -18.14
C SER A 213 -12.16 -7.82 -17.98
N MET A 214 -12.72 -8.26 -19.10
CA MET A 214 -13.66 -9.37 -19.16
C MET A 214 -12.93 -10.61 -19.67
N ASN A 215 -13.06 -11.72 -18.95
CA ASN A 215 -12.60 -13.03 -19.37
C ASN A 215 -13.82 -13.96 -19.46
N GLY A 216 -14.40 -14.05 -20.67
CA GLY A 216 -15.73 -14.62 -20.84
C GLY A 216 -16.78 -13.82 -20.06
N ASN A 217 -17.47 -14.48 -19.12
CA ASN A 217 -18.47 -13.86 -18.24
C ASN A 217 -17.89 -13.40 -16.89
N THR A 218 -16.58 -13.52 -16.68
CA THR A 218 -15.92 -13.18 -15.42
C THR A 218 -15.21 -11.84 -15.52
N VAL A 219 -15.47 -10.94 -14.57
CA VAL A 219 -14.72 -9.70 -14.42
C VAL A 219 -13.39 -10.00 -13.73
N VAL A 220 -12.28 -9.60 -14.36
CA VAL A 220 -10.95 -9.64 -13.74
C VAL A 220 -10.53 -8.21 -13.44
N PHE A 221 -10.37 -7.92 -12.15
CA PHE A 221 -9.80 -6.65 -11.70
C PHE A 221 -8.30 -6.86 -11.48
N THR A 222 -7.48 -5.99 -12.07
CA THR A 222 -6.01 -6.08 -12.03
C THR A 222 -5.45 -4.78 -11.45
N CYS A 223 -4.46 -4.91 -10.56
CA CYS A 223 -3.63 -3.81 -10.08
C CYS A 223 -2.18 -4.08 -10.49
N THR A 224 -1.56 -3.11 -11.16
CA THR A 224 -0.14 -3.11 -11.49
C THR A 224 0.55 -2.03 -10.68
N GLY A 225 1.47 -2.43 -9.80
CA GLY A 225 2.26 -1.56 -8.93
C GLY A 225 3.67 -1.35 -9.48
N GLU A 226 4.12 -0.10 -9.49
CA GLU A 226 5.43 0.31 -9.99
C GLU A 226 6.09 1.29 -9.02
N GLY A 227 7.42 1.24 -8.93
CA GLY A 227 8.21 2.31 -8.33
C GLY A 227 8.47 3.40 -9.36
N ILE A 228 8.34 4.66 -8.97
CA ILE A 228 8.52 5.81 -9.87
C ILE A 228 9.58 6.79 -9.38
N GLY A 229 10.18 6.51 -8.22
CA GLY A 229 11.23 7.34 -7.66
C GLY A 229 12.59 7.08 -8.30
N THR A 230 13.43 8.11 -8.23
CA THR A 230 14.85 8.04 -8.57
C THR A 230 15.66 8.62 -7.42
N TYR A 231 16.67 7.88 -6.97
CA TYR A 231 17.59 8.32 -5.92
C TYR A 231 18.98 7.73 -6.16
N ASN A 232 20.01 8.57 -6.08
CA ASN A 232 21.42 8.19 -6.31
C ASN A 232 21.66 7.37 -7.59
N GLY A 233 20.98 7.71 -8.68
CA GLY A 233 21.09 7.03 -9.97
C GLY A 233 20.34 5.69 -10.07
N ILE A 234 19.66 5.25 -9.01
CA ILE A 234 18.78 4.08 -9.03
C ILE A 234 17.36 4.55 -9.37
N ASN A 235 16.80 4.00 -10.45
CA ASN A 235 15.42 4.27 -10.90
C ASN A 235 14.44 3.22 -10.39
N ASN A 236 13.15 3.46 -10.60
CA ASN A 236 12.05 2.55 -10.24
C ASN A 236 12.00 2.25 -8.73
N LEU A 237 12.39 3.22 -7.91
CA LEU A 237 12.31 3.08 -6.46
C LEU A 237 10.87 3.29 -6.01
N GLU A 238 10.36 2.34 -5.23
CA GLU A 238 9.10 2.51 -4.50
C GLU A 238 9.31 3.17 -3.15
N ASN A 239 10.42 2.86 -2.47
CA ASN A 239 10.77 3.42 -1.17
C ASN A 239 12.29 3.61 -1.02
N TRP A 240 12.71 4.63 -0.28
CA TRP A 240 14.09 4.78 0.20
C TRP A 240 14.16 5.69 1.42
N GLY A 241 15.25 5.62 2.17
CA GLY A 241 15.49 6.50 3.31
C GLY A 241 16.43 5.89 4.32
N THR A 242 16.12 6.04 5.61
CA THR A 242 16.92 5.54 6.72
C THR A 242 16.19 4.46 7.50
N THR A 243 16.87 3.38 7.86
CA THR A 243 16.32 2.30 8.69
C THR A 243 16.23 2.71 10.16
N ARG A 244 15.58 1.88 10.97
CA ARG A 244 15.50 2.06 12.43
C ARG A 244 16.86 2.01 13.15
N GLU A 245 17.91 1.54 12.47
CA GLU A 245 19.30 1.53 12.97
C GLU A 245 20.17 2.63 12.36
N GLY A 246 19.59 3.51 11.53
CA GLY A 246 20.26 4.66 10.93
C GLY A 246 20.94 4.40 9.58
N ASP A 247 20.87 3.17 9.05
CA ASP A 247 21.44 2.81 7.76
C ASP A 247 20.60 3.35 6.59
N GLY A 248 21.26 3.73 5.48
CA GLY A 248 20.57 4.00 4.23
C GLY A 248 19.98 2.73 3.62
N PHE A 249 18.77 2.80 3.06
CA PHE A 249 18.17 1.70 2.32
C PHE A 249 17.44 2.16 1.06
N THR A 250 17.33 1.25 0.10
CA THR A 250 16.50 1.41 -1.10
C THR A 250 15.64 0.18 -1.34
N SER A 251 14.42 0.39 -1.84
CA SER A 251 13.51 -0.65 -2.30
C SER A 251 13.06 -0.33 -3.72
N GLN A 252 13.50 -1.14 -4.66
CA GLN A 252 13.28 -1.00 -6.09
C GLN A 252 12.23 -1.99 -6.58
N VAL A 253 11.31 -1.53 -7.42
CA VAL A 253 10.45 -2.40 -8.24
C VAL A 253 11.13 -2.58 -9.59
N SER A 254 11.94 -3.63 -9.73
CA SER A 254 12.67 -3.89 -10.97
C SER A 254 11.77 -4.46 -12.08
N GLU A 255 10.69 -5.13 -11.70
CA GLU A 255 9.62 -5.57 -12.60
C GLU A 255 8.27 -5.27 -11.92
N PRO A 256 7.27 -4.70 -12.63
CA PRO A 256 6.00 -4.31 -12.03
C PRO A 256 5.33 -5.44 -11.26
N VAL A 257 4.82 -5.13 -10.06
CA VAL A 257 4.07 -6.09 -9.25
C VAL A 257 2.65 -6.14 -9.77
N VAL A 258 2.24 -7.26 -10.34
CA VAL A 258 0.90 -7.45 -10.87
C VAL A 258 0.12 -8.37 -9.94
N TRP A 259 -1.03 -7.88 -9.51
CA TRP A 259 -2.03 -8.65 -8.78
C TRP A 259 -3.35 -8.60 -9.54
N ASN A 260 -4.12 -9.69 -9.50
CA ASN A 260 -5.49 -9.69 -10.01
C ASN A 260 -6.41 -10.60 -9.19
N THR A 261 -7.71 -10.46 -9.41
CA THR A 261 -8.73 -11.21 -8.68
C THR A 261 -8.77 -12.71 -8.98
N THR A 262 -8.08 -13.19 -10.02
CA THR A 262 -8.05 -14.61 -10.40
C THR A 262 -7.45 -15.48 -9.30
N CYS A 263 -6.38 -15.00 -8.65
CA CYS A 263 -5.63 -15.75 -7.64
C CYS A 263 -5.92 -15.31 -6.20
N GLY A 264 -6.88 -14.41 -6.01
CA GLY A 264 -7.18 -13.82 -4.72
C GLY A 264 -6.10 -12.82 -4.26
N ALA A 265 -6.39 -12.08 -3.18
CA ALA A 265 -5.59 -10.95 -2.71
C ALA A 265 -4.14 -11.30 -2.30
N GLY A 266 -3.87 -12.56 -1.93
CA GLY A 266 -2.59 -13.01 -1.37
C GLY A 266 -1.56 -13.52 -2.39
N ALA A 267 -1.92 -13.58 -3.67
CA ALA A 267 -1.09 -14.24 -4.69
C ALA A 267 -0.83 -13.31 -5.90
N PRO A 268 0.17 -12.40 -5.82
CA PRO A 268 0.64 -11.66 -6.97
C PRO A 268 1.10 -12.59 -8.10
N VAL A 269 0.73 -12.22 -9.32
CA VAL A 269 0.89 -13.02 -10.54
C VAL A 269 2.29 -12.87 -11.12
N THR A 270 2.90 -11.69 -10.98
CA THR A 270 4.28 -11.43 -11.37
C THR A 270 4.83 -10.21 -10.62
N GLY A 271 6.14 -10.03 -10.65
CA GLY A 271 6.82 -8.85 -10.14
C GLY A 271 8.17 -9.17 -9.53
N LYS A 272 9.02 -8.15 -9.43
CA LYS A 272 10.35 -8.32 -8.85
C LYS A 272 10.75 -7.08 -8.06
N LEU A 273 11.09 -7.31 -6.79
CA LEU A 273 11.51 -6.30 -5.84
C LEU A 273 12.97 -6.52 -5.47
N ILE A 274 13.76 -5.46 -5.38
CA ILE A 274 15.15 -5.50 -4.95
C ILE A 274 15.32 -4.52 -3.79
N MET A 275 15.80 -5.01 -2.66
CA MET A 275 16.11 -4.19 -1.49
C MET A 275 17.60 -4.20 -1.21
N LYS A 276 18.14 -3.03 -0.90
CA LYS A 276 19.55 -2.85 -0.53
C LYS A 276 19.67 -2.06 0.76
N ILE A 277 20.69 -2.41 1.54
CA ILE A 277 21.11 -1.66 2.74
C ILE A 277 22.54 -1.22 2.50
N ASP A 278 22.75 0.09 2.41
CA ASP A 278 23.98 0.68 1.85
C ASP A 278 25.23 0.29 2.66
N SER A 279 25.11 0.18 3.98
CA SER A 279 26.22 -0.10 4.89
C SER A 279 26.55 -1.59 5.06
N LYS A 280 25.73 -2.52 4.52
CA LYS A 280 25.78 -3.94 4.92
C LYS A 280 26.18 -4.92 3.81
N GLU A 281 26.49 -4.43 2.61
CA GLU A 281 26.74 -5.28 1.42
C GLU A 281 25.66 -6.36 1.24
N PHE A 282 24.43 -6.00 1.59
CA PHE A 282 23.28 -6.90 1.59
C PHE A 282 22.30 -6.49 0.50
N GLU A 283 21.90 -7.46 -0.31
CA GLU A 283 20.87 -7.32 -1.33
C GLU A 283 19.85 -8.46 -1.16
N LEU A 284 18.57 -8.09 -1.08
CA LEU A 284 17.45 -9.02 -1.06
C LEU A 284 16.62 -8.84 -2.33
N THR A 285 16.49 -9.91 -3.12
CA THR A 285 15.61 -9.95 -4.28
C THR A 285 14.40 -10.81 -3.98
N ILE A 286 13.20 -10.28 -4.20
CA ILE A 286 11.94 -11.01 -4.10
C ILE A 286 11.38 -11.10 -5.52
N THR A 287 11.21 -12.33 -6.01
CA THR A 287 10.56 -12.64 -7.29
C THR A 287 9.19 -13.22 -7.00
N LEU A 288 8.15 -12.53 -7.45
CA LEU A 288 6.75 -12.90 -7.32
C LEU A 288 6.31 -13.68 -8.55
N GLY A 289 5.38 -14.63 -8.38
CA GLY A 289 4.84 -15.37 -9.51
C GLY A 289 5.78 -16.45 -10.02
N VAL A 290 6.21 -17.35 -9.14
CA VAL A 290 7.12 -18.46 -9.51
C VAL A 290 6.44 -19.83 -9.46
N ASP A 291 7.03 -20.81 -10.14
CA ASP A 291 6.69 -22.23 -10.01
C ASP A 291 7.26 -22.86 -8.71
N ILE A 292 6.99 -24.15 -8.52
CA ILE A 292 7.51 -24.95 -7.37
C ILE A 292 9.04 -24.96 -7.28
N ASN A 293 9.74 -24.71 -8.39
CA ASN A 293 11.19 -24.68 -8.49
C ASN A 293 11.76 -23.24 -8.39
N GLY A 294 10.90 -22.23 -8.23
CA GLY A 294 11.30 -20.84 -8.10
C GLY A 294 11.63 -20.15 -9.42
N ASN A 295 11.19 -20.70 -10.55
CA ASN A 295 11.30 -20.04 -11.86
C ASN A 295 10.10 -19.11 -12.07
N PRO A 296 10.29 -17.88 -12.57
CA PRO A 296 9.18 -17.02 -12.97
C PRO A 296 8.27 -17.72 -13.97
N VAL A 297 6.96 -17.58 -13.77
CA VAL A 297 5.95 -18.10 -14.70
C VAL A 297 5.09 -16.98 -15.24
N THR A 298 4.55 -17.19 -16.44
CA THR A 298 3.42 -16.42 -16.94
C THR A 298 2.21 -17.34 -16.82
N PRO A 299 1.38 -17.19 -15.78
CA PRO A 299 0.25 -18.09 -15.55
C PRO A 299 -0.71 -18.03 -16.74
N ALA A 300 -1.24 -19.17 -17.15
CA ALA A 300 -2.31 -19.18 -18.13
C ALA A 300 -3.58 -18.53 -17.56
N VAL A 301 -4.58 -18.35 -18.41
CA VAL A 301 -5.88 -17.83 -17.99
C VAL A 301 -6.47 -18.73 -16.90
N ASN A 302 -6.82 -18.14 -15.75
CA ASN A 302 -7.34 -18.84 -14.57
C ASN A 302 -6.35 -19.77 -13.86
N GLU A 303 -5.05 -19.66 -14.14
CA GLU A 303 -4.00 -20.33 -13.38
C GLU A 303 -3.32 -19.36 -12.42
N CYS A 304 -2.85 -19.93 -11.31
CA CYS A 304 -2.14 -19.18 -10.29
C CYS A 304 -0.72 -19.70 -10.13
N PRO A 305 0.26 -18.78 -10.01
CA PRO A 305 1.62 -19.16 -9.69
C PRO A 305 1.68 -19.89 -8.35
N TYR A 306 2.70 -20.72 -8.17
CA TYR A 306 2.88 -21.47 -6.93
C TYR A 306 3.22 -20.55 -5.76
N GLY A 307 4.06 -19.54 -5.96
CA GLY A 307 4.53 -18.72 -4.85
C GLY A 307 5.45 -17.57 -5.21
N LEU A 308 6.31 -17.23 -4.25
CA LEU A 308 7.39 -16.26 -4.38
C LEU A 308 8.75 -16.91 -4.08
N LYS A 309 9.81 -16.39 -4.69
CA LYS A 309 11.20 -16.74 -4.39
C LYS A 309 11.91 -15.54 -3.75
N VAL A 310 12.48 -15.76 -2.58
CA VAL A 310 13.37 -14.82 -1.92
C VAL A 310 14.80 -15.27 -2.16
N SER A 311 15.63 -14.40 -2.73
CA SER A 311 17.06 -14.62 -2.93
C SER A 311 17.83 -13.52 -2.23
N TRP A 312 18.93 -13.86 -1.56
CA TRP A 312 19.78 -12.89 -0.88
C TRP A 312 21.23 -13.06 -1.29
N LYS A 313 21.94 -11.93 -1.29
CA LYS A 313 23.38 -11.86 -1.40
C LYS A 313 23.91 -11.08 -0.20
N TRP A 314 24.92 -11.63 0.45
CA TRP A 314 25.68 -10.95 1.48
C TRP A 314 27.16 -11.17 1.19
N LYS A 315 27.88 -10.11 0.86
CA LYS A 315 29.27 -10.20 0.37
C LYS A 315 29.37 -11.18 -0.81
N ASN A 316 30.07 -12.30 -0.63
CA ASN A 316 30.24 -13.35 -1.64
C ASN A 316 29.25 -14.53 -1.47
N ASP A 317 28.50 -14.56 -0.36
CA ASP A 317 27.55 -15.63 -0.08
C ASP A 317 26.20 -15.31 -0.71
N THR A 318 25.59 -16.34 -1.29
CA THR A 318 24.26 -16.25 -1.88
C THR A 318 23.38 -17.38 -1.38
N GLY A 319 22.09 -17.10 -1.27
CA GLY A 319 21.09 -18.11 -0.92
C GLY A 319 19.74 -17.76 -1.50
N SER A 320 18.85 -18.76 -1.54
CA SER A 320 17.47 -18.52 -1.93
C SER A 320 16.51 -19.50 -1.25
N LYS A 321 15.24 -19.12 -1.17
CA LYS A 321 14.16 -19.93 -0.63
C LYS A 321 12.85 -19.59 -1.34
N ILE A 322 12.04 -20.61 -1.56
CA ILE A 322 10.73 -20.50 -2.20
C ILE A 322 9.65 -20.63 -1.13
N TYR A 323 8.61 -19.82 -1.24
CA TYR A 323 7.47 -19.80 -0.35
C TYR A 323 6.20 -19.93 -1.18
N PRO A 324 5.35 -20.95 -0.96
CA PRO A 324 4.05 -21.03 -1.62
C PRO A 324 3.18 -19.84 -1.21
N TYR A 325 2.32 -19.38 -2.13
CA TYR A 325 1.19 -18.54 -1.75
C TYR A 325 0.19 -19.36 -0.90
N GLN A 326 -0.43 -18.71 0.08
CA GLN A 326 -1.44 -19.30 0.97
C GLN A 326 -2.84 -19.02 0.48
#